data_AF-G1BIW5-F1
#
_entry.id   AF-G1BIW5-F1
#
_cell.length_a   1.000
_cell.length_b   1.000
_cell.length_c   1.000
_cell.angle_alpha   90.00
_cell.angle_beta   90.00
_cell.angle_gamma   90.00
#
_symmetry.space_group_name_H-M   'P 1'
#
loop_
_entity.id
_entity.type
_entity.pdbx_description
1 polymer ?
#
loop_
_entity_poly.entity_id
_entity_poly.type
_entity_poly.pdbx_seq_one_letter_code
_entity_poly.pdbx_strand_id
1 'polypeptide(L)'
;MNQPIVFMFSGQGSQYYQMGKELFAHNAAFRQKMLDLDDFAVSRFGYSVLKEMYHTGNRLSDPFDRLLFSHPAIFMAEYALAYALEQR
;
A
#
# COMPACT_ATOMS: atom_id res chain seq x y z
N MET A 1 13.28 -25.65 -11.71
CA MET A 1 11.84 -25.87 -11.45
C MET A 1 11.11 -24.73 -12.13
N ASN A 2 10.22 -25.00 -13.09
CA ASN A 2 9.46 -23.97 -13.80
C ASN A 2 7.97 -24.19 -13.54
N GLN A 3 7.58 -24.14 -12.26
CA GLN A 3 6.18 -24.18 -11.89
C GLN A 3 5.57 -22.78 -12.14
N PRO A 4 4.35 -22.70 -12.70
CA PRO A 4 3.68 -21.42 -12.90
C PRO A 4 3.42 -20.74 -11.55
N ILE A 5 3.68 -19.44 -11.49
CA ILE A 5 3.45 -18.60 -10.31
C ILE A 5 2.08 -17.94 -10.47
N VAL A 6 1.26 -18.00 -9.42
CA VAL A 6 -0.04 -17.33 -9.34
C VAL A 6 0.03 -16.29 -8.21
N PHE A 7 -0.29 -15.05 -8.54
CA PHE A 7 -0.47 -13.99 -7.55
C PHE A 7 -1.94 -13.93 -7.12
N MET A 8 -2.17 -13.87 -5.82
CA MET A 8 -3.48 -13.71 -5.22
C MET A 8 -3.43 -12.54 -4.24
N PHE A 9 -4.41 -11.66 -4.34
CA PHE A 9 -4.47 -10.41 -3.60
C PHE A 9 -5.62 -10.47 -2.59
N SER A 10 -5.40 -9.94 -1.40
CA SER A 10 -6.37 -9.95 -0.32
C SER A 10 -7.44 -8.90 -0.56
N GLY A 11 -8.66 -9.19 -0.10
CA GLY A 11 -9.75 -8.22 -0.16
C GLY A 11 -9.72 -7.23 1.00
N GLN A 12 -10.66 -6.29 0.95
CA GLN A 12 -10.98 -5.41 2.08
C GLN A 12 -11.25 -6.22 3.35
N GLY A 13 -10.73 -5.74 4.46
CA GLY A 13 -10.74 -6.39 5.78
C GLY A 13 -9.36 -6.79 6.29
N SER A 14 -8.33 -6.78 5.43
CA SER A 14 -6.94 -7.10 5.80
C SER A 14 -6.04 -5.87 5.96
N GLN A 15 -6.59 -4.66 5.75
CA GLN A 15 -5.86 -3.41 5.95
C GLN A 15 -5.55 -3.12 7.42
N TYR A 16 -4.46 -2.40 7.66
CA TYR A 16 -4.11 -1.85 8.97
C TYR A 16 -3.17 -0.65 8.78
N TYR A 17 -3.13 0.26 9.75
CA TYR A 17 -2.16 1.35 9.73
C TYR A 17 -0.73 0.82 9.68
N GLN A 18 0.18 1.55 9.04
CA GLN A 18 1.60 1.17 8.96
C GLN A 18 1.90 -0.11 8.14
N MET A 19 0.93 -0.68 7.42
CA MET A 19 1.21 -1.82 6.54
C MET A 19 2.25 -1.47 5.46
N GLY A 20 3.15 -2.41 5.19
CA GLY A 20 4.24 -2.23 4.22
C GLY A 20 5.28 -1.17 4.60
N LYS A 21 5.27 -0.63 5.82
CA LYS A 21 6.18 0.46 6.24
C LYS A 21 7.66 0.10 6.13
N GLU A 22 8.04 -1.12 6.47
CA GLU A 22 9.43 -1.59 6.32
C GLU A 22 9.85 -1.65 4.84
N LEU A 23 8.95 -2.13 3.96
CA LEU A 23 9.19 -2.13 2.52
C LEU A 23 9.29 -0.70 1.98
N PHE A 24 8.44 0.21 2.44
CA PHE A 24 8.51 1.63 2.07
C PHE A 24 9.86 2.25 2.47
N ALA A 25 10.38 1.91 3.65
CA ALA A 25 11.68 2.40 4.11
C ALA A 25 12.85 1.81 3.31
N HIS A 26 12.82 0.51 3.01
CA HIS A 26 14.02 -0.22 2.57
C HIS A 26 14.01 -0.70 1.12
N ASN A 27 12.86 -0.73 0.45
CA ASN A 27 12.74 -1.17 -0.95
C ASN A 27 12.41 0.01 -1.86
N ALA A 28 13.34 0.37 -2.75
CA ALA A 28 13.20 1.53 -3.64
C ALA A 28 12.05 1.38 -4.65
N ALA A 29 11.86 0.20 -5.25
CA ALA A 29 10.80 -0.05 -6.22
C ALA A 29 9.41 0.04 -5.57
N PHE A 30 9.26 -0.56 -4.39
CA PHE A 30 8.03 -0.46 -3.59
C PHE A 30 7.73 0.99 -3.21
N ARG A 31 8.72 1.70 -2.66
CA ARG A 31 8.57 3.10 -2.25
C ARG A 31 8.18 3.99 -3.43
N GLN A 32 8.86 3.86 -4.56
CA GLN A 32 8.54 4.65 -5.76
C GLN A 32 7.11 4.40 -6.19
N LYS A 33 6.68 3.13 -6.27
CA LYS A 33 5.32 2.82 -6.71
C LYS A 33 4.26 3.34 -5.75
N MET A 34 4.51 3.28 -4.44
CA MET A 34 3.62 3.85 -3.43
C MET A 34 3.49 5.36 -3.57
N LEU A 35 4.60 6.07 -3.81
CA LEU A 35 4.61 7.52 -4.04
C LEU A 35 3.86 7.89 -5.32
N ASP A 36 4.10 7.19 -6.44
CA ASP A 36 3.40 7.43 -7.71
C ASP A 36 1.88 7.32 -7.56
N LEU A 37 1.42 6.29 -6.83
CA LEU A 37 0.01 6.04 -6.60
C LEU A 37 -0.61 7.08 -5.65
N ASP A 38 0.15 7.55 -4.67
CA ASP A 38 -0.29 8.61 -3.77
C ASP A 38 -0.42 9.96 -4.48
N ASP A 39 0.54 10.30 -5.34
CA ASP A 39 0.49 11.49 -6.19
C ASP A 39 -0.74 11.45 -7.11
N PHE A 40 -1.05 10.27 -7.68
CA PHE A 40 -2.28 10.07 -8.43
C PHE A 40 -3.53 10.28 -7.56
N ALA A 41 -3.55 9.73 -6.33
CA ALA A 41 -4.67 9.89 -5.41
C ALA A 41 -4.87 11.35 -5.00
N VAL A 42 -3.80 12.09 -4.71
CA VAL A 42 -3.83 13.52 -4.41
C VAL A 42 -4.38 14.30 -5.60
N SER A 43 -3.87 14.04 -6.80
CA SER A 43 -4.33 14.73 -8.01
C SER A 43 -5.80 14.44 -8.34
N ARG A 44 -6.29 13.23 -8.06
CA ARG A 44 -7.63 12.78 -8.49
C ARG A 44 -8.72 13.00 -7.43
N PHE A 45 -8.36 12.90 -6.15
CA PHE A 45 -9.30 12.88 -5.03
C PHE A 45 -9.02 13.97 -3.97
N GLY A 46 -7.86 14.63 -4.02
CA GLY A 46 -7.53 15.76 -3.15
C GLY A 46 -6.99 15.39 -1.77
N TYR A 47 -6.64 14.12 -1.54
CA TYR A 47 -6.05 13.66 -0.29
C TYR A 47 -4.96 12.61 -0.53
N SER A 48 -3.98 12.58 0.37
CA SER A 48 -2.90 11.58 0.39
C SER A 48 -3.33 10.39 1.24
N VAL A 49 -3.26 9.21 0.64
CA VAL A 49 -3.51 7.91 1.30
C VAL A 49 -2.33 7.55 2.18
N LEU A 50 -1.10 7.81 1.72
CA LEU A 50 0.11 7.54 2.50
C LEU A 50 0.17 8.39 3.77
N LYS A 51 -0.22 9.67 3.69
CA LYS A 51 -0.25 10.57 4.86
C LYS A 51 -1.17 10.03 5.96
N GLU A 52 -2.32 9.48 5.59
CA GLU A 52 -3.24 8.85 6.54
C GLU A 52 -2.68 7.52 7.07
N MET A 53 -2.28 6.62 6.15
CA MET A 53 -1.83 5.26 6.48
C MET A 53 -0.56 5.24 7.35
N TYR A 54 0.34 6.21 7.16
CA TYR A 54 1.59 6.34 7.89
C TYR A 54 1.58 7.47 8.93
N HIS A 55 0.41 8.03 9.25
CA HIS A 55 0.29 9.03 10.29
C HIS A 55 0.84 8.50 11.62
N THR A 56 1.76 9.23 12.25
CA THR A 56 2.47 8.76 13.46
C THR A 56 1.58 8.66 14.70
N GLY A 57 0.44 9.33 14.69
CA GLY A 57 -0.58 9.22 15.74
C GLY A 57 -1.37 7.91 15.72
N ASN A 58 -1.29 7.13 14.62
CA ASN A 58 -2.05 5.90 14.46
C ASN A 58 -1.16 4.68 14.72
N ARG A 59 -1.58 3.81 15.63
CA ARG A 59 -0.92 2.55 15.96
C ARG A 59 -1.44 1.43 15.06
N LEU A 60 -0.66 0.36 14.95
CA LEU A 60 -1.02 -0.85 14.21
C LEU A 60 -2.37 -1.45 14.67
N SER A 61 -2.67 -1.32 15.97
CA SER A 61 -3.89 -1.84 16.60
C SER A 61 -5.12 -0.96 16.40
N ASP A 62 -4.95 0.27 15.91
CA ASP A 62 -6.07 1.19 15.75
C ASP A 62 -6.84 0.83 14.47
N PRO A 63 -8.18 0.99 14.44
CA PRO A 63 -8.98 0.60 13.30
C PRO A 63 -8.70 1.48 12.08
N PHE A 64 -8.38 0.85 10.94
CA PHE A 64 -8.18 1.52 9.67
C PHE A 64 -9.32 1.21 8.70
N ASP A 65 -10.55 1.61 9.05
CA ASP A 65 -11.76 1.14 8.37
C ASP A 65 -12.45 2.20 7.51
N ARG A 66 -11.96 3.44 7.51
CA ARG A 66 -12.50 4.48 6.65
C ARG A 66 -12.21 4.14 5.19
N LEU A 67 -13.22 3.63 4.48
CA LEU A 67 -13.14 3.14 3.09
C LEU A 67 -12.46 4.12 2.13
N LEU A 68 -12.61 5.43 2.38
CA LEU A 68 -11.95 6.50 1.63
C LEU A 68 -10.43 6.31 1.56
N PHE A 69 -9.83 5.79 2.63
CA PHE A 69 -8.40 5.54 2.77
C PHE A 69 -8.06 4.06 2.73
N SER A 70 -8.85 3.19 3.37
CA SER A 70 -8.53 1.76 3.45
C SER A 70 -8.59 1.04 2.12
N HIS A 71 -9.60 1.32 1.28
CA HIS A 71 -9.70 0.71 -0.05
C HIS A 71 -8.52 1.05 -0.97
N PRO A 72 -8.13 2.34 -1.16
CA PRO A 72 -6.95 2.62 -1.95
C PRO A 72 -5.67 2.14 -1.26
N ALA A 73 -5.56 2.20 0.07
CA ALA A 73 -4.35 1.79 0.76
C ALA A 73 -4.02 0.31 0.55
N ILE A 74 -5.01 -0.59 0.68
CA ILE A 74 -4.78 -2.03 0.50
C ILE A 74 -4.36 -2.32 -0.95
N PHE A 75 -5.06 -1.74 -1.92
CA PHE A 75 -4.69 -1.84 -3.33
C PHE A 75 -3.27 -1.33 -3.58
N MET A 76 -2.91 -0.16 -3.04
CA MET A 76 -1.59 0.44 -3.21
C MET A 76 -0.48 -0.46 -2.67
N ALA A 77 -0.64 -0.98 -1.45
CA ALA A 77 0.35 -1.83 -0.81
C ALA A 77 0.56 -3.14 -1.59
N GLU A 78 -0.53 -3.78 -2.02
CA GLU A 78 -0.51 -5.02 -2.77
C GLU A 78 0.07 -4.87 -4.18
N TYR A 79 -0.36 -3.83 -4.90
CA TYR A 79 0.14 -3.53 -6.23
C TYR A 79 1.62 -3.14 -6.20
N ALA A 80 2.03 -2.31 -5.25
CA ALA A 80 3.43 -1.93 -5.07
C ALA A 80 4.32 -3.14 -4.70
N LEU A 81 3.78 -4.11 -3.95
CA LEU A 81 4.48 -5.35 -3.63
C LEU A 81 4.69 -6.22 -4.88
N ALA A 82 3.64 -6.43 -5.68
CA ALA A 82 3.75 -7.16 -6.93
C ALA A 82 4.72 -6.48 -7.89
N TYR A 83 4.60 -5.16 -8.06
CA TYR A 83 5.53 -4.36 -8.86
C TYR A 83 6.98 -4.55 -8.40
N ALA A 84 7.26 -4.48 -7.09
CA ALA A 84 8.60 -4.65 -6.56
C ALA A 84 9.17 -6.07 -6.75
N LEU A 85 8.31 -7.10 -6.88
CA LEU A 85 8.72 -8.46 -7.22
C LEU A 85 9.05 -8.61 -8.71
N GLU A 86 8.33 -7.90 -9.58
CA GLU A 86 8.61 -7.87 -11.03
C GLU A 86 9.92 -7.15 -11.39
N GLN A 87 10.39 -6.24 -10.53
CA GLN A 87 11.67 -5.53 -10.74
C GLN A 87 12.91 -6.34 -10.30
N ARG A 88 12.74 -7.61 -9.91
CA ARG A 88 13.85 -8.52 -9.51
C ARG A 88 14.25 -9.43 -10.65
#